data_AF-A0A2S3Y5C4-F1
#
_entry.id   AF-A0A2S3Y5C4-F1
#
_cell.length_a   1.000
_cell.length_b   1.000
_cell.length_c   1.000
_cell.angle_alpha   90.00
_cell.angle_beta   90.00
_cell.angle_gamma   90.00
#
_symmetry.space_group_name_H-M   'P 1'
#
loop_
_entity.id
_entity.type
_entity.pdbx_description
1 polymer ?
#
loop_
_entity_poly.entity_id
_entity_poly.type
_entity_poly.pdbx_seq_one_letter_code
_entity_poly.pdbx_strand_id
1 'polypeptide(L)' 'MTTPLPVGTRVRHYGQQWPAARSGTATVLEAKGPCSDGSWEYRVLATQDFARSPGPDNPETRETWWNSTATIPAPAAG' A
#
# COMPACT_ATOMS: atom_id res chain seq x y z
N MET A 1 20.98 0.53 -2.05
CA MET A 1 19.53 0.48 -1.75
C MET A 1 18.93 1.81 -2.12
N THR A 2 17.98 1.73 -3.04
CA THR A 2 17.11 2.81 -3.53
C THR A 2 16.21 3.30 -2.40
N THR A 3 16.11 4.62 -2.27
CA THR A 3 15.29 5.39 -1.33
C THR A 3 13.87 4.80 -1.15
N PRO A 4 13.29 4.79 0.07
CA PRO A 4 11.91 4.33 0.27
C PRO A 4 10.91 5.16 -0.53
N LEU A 5 9.73 4.60 -0.80
CA LEU A 5 8.64 5.34 -1.42
C LEU A 5 8.28 6.57 -0.55
N PRO A 6 8.07 7.75 -1.16
CA PRO A 6 7.64 8.93 -0.41
C PRO A 6 6.30 8.74 0.30
N VAL A 7 6.12 9.42 1.43
CA VAL A 7 4.80 9.58 2.07
C VAL A 7 3.83 10.24 1.08
N GLY A 8 2.59 9.76 1.06
CA GLY A 8 1.57 10.13 0.08
C GLY A 8 1.57 9.27 -1.18
N THR A 9 2.55 8.38 -1.38
CA THR A 9 2.57 7.50 -2.55
C THR A 9 1.39 6.53 -2.50
N ARG A 10 0.64 6.46 -3.60
CA ARG A 10 -0.38 5.43 -3.82
C ARG A 10 0.31 4.11 -4.15
N VAL A 11 -0.04 3.06 -3.43
CA VAL A 11 0.56 1.72 -3.58
C VAL A 11 -0.48 0.63 -3.67
N ARG A 12 -0.08 -0.52 -4.21
CA ARG A 12 -0.82 -1.79 -4.14
C ARG A 12 0.06 -2.88 -3.56
N HIS A 13 -0.57 -3.82 -2.88
CA HIS A 13 0.11 -4.98 -2.29
C HIS A 13 -0.23 -6.24 -3.08
N TYR A 14 0.76 -6.90 -3.69
CA TYR A 14 0.47 -8.07 -4.53
C TYR A 14 0.18 -9.34 -3.73
N GLY A 15 0.38 -9.33 -2.41
CA GLY A 15 -0.09 -10.41 -1.52
C GLY A 15 -1.62 -10.51 -1.44
N GLN A 16 -2.36 -9.58 -2.05
CA GLN A 16 -3.82 -9.68 -2.15
C GLN A 16 -4.20 -10.73 -3.21
N GLN A 17 -4.66 -11.89 -2.76
CA GLN A 17 -4.72 -13.12 -3.56
C GLN A 17 -5.80 -13.15 -4.65
N TRP A 18 -6.74 -12.19 -4.68
CA TRP A 18 -7.93 -12.25 -5.54
C TRP A 18 -7.88 -11.21 -6.68
N PRO A 19 -8.38 -11.53 -7.89
CA PRO A 19 -8.40 -10.57 -9.01
C PRO A 19 -9.08 -9.24 -8.67
N ALA A 20 -10.16 -9.25 -7.88
CA ALA A 20 -10.83 -8.04 -7.39
C ALA A 20 -9.86 -7.13 -6.63
N ALA A 21 -8.96 -7.73 -5.85
CA ALA A 21 -8.03 -7.03 -5.00
C ALA A 21 -6.90 -6.31 -5.74
N ARG A 22 -6.77 -6.53 -7.06
CA ARG A 22 -5.89 -5.70 -7.91
C ARG A 22 -6.34 -4.23 -7.98
N SER A 23 -7.61 -3.96 -7.64
CA SER A 23 -8.18 -2.62 -7.53
C SER A 23 -7.92 -1.97 -6.17
N GLY A 24 -7.58 -2.78 -5.16
CA GLY A 24 -7.21 -2.35 -3.82
C GLY A 24 -5.92 -1.55 -3.83
N THR A 25 -5.99 -0.34 -3.29
CA THR A 25 -4.82 0.53 -3.15
C THR A 25 -4.79 1.12 -1.75
N ALA A 26 -3.62 1.63 -1.35
CA ALA A 26 -3.43 2.30 -0.08
C ALA A 26 -2.47 3.49 -0.25
N THR A 27 -2.46 4.41 0.71
CA THR A 27 -1.57 5.58 0.73
C THR A 27 -0.47 5.36 1.77
N VAL A 28 0.81 5.53 1.39
CA VAL A 28 1.92 5.47 2.35
C VAL A 28 1.84 6.64 3.32
N LEU A 29 1.78 6.36 4.61
CA LEU A 29 1.84 7.34 5.70
C LEU A 29 3.25 7.47 6.28
N GLU A 30 3.99 6.37 6.30
CA GLU A 30 5.30 6.27 6.94
C GLU A 30 6.11 5.16 6.28
N ALA A 31 7.43 5.32 6.22
CA ALA A 31 8.37 4.27 5.84
C ALA A 31 9.38 4.05 6.97
N LYS A 32 9.54 2.80 7.40
CA LYS A 32 10.46 2.38 8.46
C LYS A 32 11.49 1.40 7.90
N GLY A 33 12.75 1.59 8.28
CA GLY A 33 13.85 0.73 7.85
C GLY A 33 15.12 1.50 7.50
N PRO A 34 16.01 0.91 6.68
CA PRO A 34 15.89 -0.44 6.14
C PRO A 34 15.95 -1.51 7.23
N CYS A 35 15.22 -2.60 7.05
CA CYS A 35 15.32 -3.83 7.83
C CYS A 35 16.67 -4.53 7.54
N SER A 36 17.01 -5.56 8.32
CA SER A 36 18.27 -6.30 8.17
C SER A 36 18.43 -6.99 6.80
N ASP A 37 17.32 -7.30 6.14
CA ASP A 37 17.27 -7.85 4.77
C ASP A 37 17.27 -6.76 3.68
N GLY A 38 17.31 -5.49 4.06
CA GLY A 38 17.27 -4.36 3.14
C GLY A 38 15.88 -3.92 2.70
N SER A 39 14.83 -4.60 3.17
CA SER A 39 13.44 -4.19 2.93
C SER A 39 13.05 -2.99 3.79
N TRP A 40 11.90 -2.39 3.48
CA TRP A 40 11.26 -1.36 4.29
C TRP A 40 9.88 -1.85 4.73
N GLU A 41 9.39 -1.33 5.85
CA GLU A 41 8.00 -1.47 6.23
C GLU A 41 7.28 -0.15 5.92
N TYR A 42 6.15 -0.24 5.22
CA TYR A 42 5.29 0.91 4.93
C TYR A 42 4.06 0.86 5.83
N ARG A 43 3.87 1.89 6.65
CA ARG A 43 2.55 2.14 7.25
C ARG A 43 1.69 2.73 6.16
N VAL A 44 0.58 2.09 5.85
CA VAL A 44 -0.33 2.55 4.80
C VAL A 44 -1.72 2.80 5.37
N LEU A 45 -2.40 3.81 4.84
CA LEU A 45 -3.83 4.01 5.02
C LEU A 45 -4.54 3.30 3.87
N ALA A 46 -5.24 2.23 4.18
CA ALA A 46 -5.97 1.41 3.24
C ALA A 46 -7.47 1.51 3.45
N THR A 47 -8.21 1.04 2.45
CA THR A 47 -9.66 0.91 2.48
C THR A 47 -10.16 -0.11 3.50
N GLN A 48 -11.43 0.01 3.91
CA GLN A 48 -12.07 -0.98 4.78
C GLN A 48 -12.10 -2.38 4.14
N ASP A 49 -12.49 -2.44 2.87
CA ASP A 49 -12.34 -3.61 2.03
C ASP A 49 -11.10 -3.44 1.14
N PHE A 50 -10.01 -4.11 1.54
CA PHE A 50 -8.75 -4.12 0.80
C PHE A 50 -8.90 -4.63 -0.63
N ALA A 51 -9.93 -5.43 -0.92
CA ALA A 51 -10.12 -6.02 -2.23
C ALA A 51 -10.83 -5.08 -3.22
N ARG A 52 -11.24 -3.89 -2.79
CA ARG A 52 -12.00 -2.93 -3.60
C ARG A 52 -11.27 -1.62 -3.76
N SER A 53 -11.51 -0.93 -4.87
CA SER A 53 -11.07 0.46 -5.07
C SER A 53 -11.57 1.36 -3.93
N PRO A 54 -10.79 2.41 -3.59
CA PRO A 54 -11.27 3.49 -2.74
C PRO A 54 -12.46 4.21 -3.36
N GLY A 55 -13.36 4.67 -2.51
CA GLY A 55 -14.50 5.48 -2.90
C GLY A 55 -15.38 5.81 -1.69
N PRO A 56 -16.48 6.55 -1.88
CA PRO A 56 -17.40 6.88 -0.80
C PRO A 56 -17.90 5.64 -0.03
N ASP A 57 -18.14 4.54 -0.74
CA ASP A 57 -18.60 3.27 -0.16
C ASP A 57 -17.47 2.37 0.37
N ASN A 58 -16.22 2.77 0.16
CA ASN A 58 -15.04 2.04 0.62
C ASN A 58 -13.92 3.02 1.01
N PRO A 59 -14.11 3.78 2.12
CA PRO A 59 -13.20 4.83 2.51
C PRO A 59 -11.90 4.26 3.07
N GLU A 60 -10.82 5.04 2.95
CA GLU A 60 -9.52 4.71 3.51
C GLU A 60 -9.44 5.05 4.99
N THR A 61 -9.78 4.10 5.84
CA THR A 61 -9.86 4.31 7.30
C THR A 61 -8.99 3.35 8.09
N ARG A 62 -8.33 2.39 7.43
CA ARG A 62 -7.60 1.33 8.10
C ARG A 62 -6.11 1.47 7.91
N GLU A 63 -5.41 1.69 9.00
CA GLU A 63 -3.95 1.66 8.99
C GLU A 63 -3.44 0.23 9.11
N THR A 64 -2.41 -0.09 8.34
CA THR A 64 -1.74 -1.40 8.38
C THR A 64 -0.29 -1.27 7.92
N TRP A 65 0.55 -2.22 8.29
CA TRP A 65 1.94 -2.28 7.84
C TRP A 65 2.11 -3.29 6.71
N TRP A 66 2.79 -2.89 5.64
CA TRP A 66 3.10 -3.71 4.46
C TRP A 66 4.60 -3.79 4.25
N ASN A 67 5.10 -4.96 3.87
CA ASN A 67 6.51 -5.11 3.53
C ASN A 67 6.77 -4.58 2.11
N SER A 68 7.89 -3.87 1.93
CA SER A 68 8.26 -3.25 0.65
C SER A 68 8.52 -4.25 -0.46
N THR A 69 8.93 -5.48 -0.14
CA THR A 69 9.10 -6.53 -1.16
C THR A 69 7.79 -6.87 -1.85
N ALA A 70 6.67 -6.69 -1.13
CA ALA A 70 5.32 -6.99 -1.57
C ALA A 70 4.50 -5.77 -2.05
N THR A 71 5.13 -4.59 -2.06
CA THR A 71 4.46 -3.30 -2.27
C THR A 71 5.05 -2.60 -3.48
N ILE A 72 4.19 -2.18 -4.41
CA ILE A 72 4.59 -1.42 -5.60
C ILE A 72 3.71 -0.17 -5.77
N PRO A 73 4.22 0.90 -6.42
CA PRO A 73 3.40 2.04 -6.78
C PRO A 73 2.15 1.61 -7.57
N ALA A 74 1.02 2.19 -7.21
CA ALA A 74 -0.21 2.08 -7.99
C ALA A 74 -0.22 3.18 -9.07
N PRO A 75 -0.84 2.92 -10.23
CA PRO A 75 -1.09 3.98 -11.20
C PRO A 75 -1.96 5.08 -10.57
N ALA A 76 -1.80 6.31 -11.06
CA ALA A 76 -2.68 7.42 -10.68
C ALA A 76 -4.14 7.04 -10.98
N ALA A 77 -5.06 7.43 -10.09
CA ALA A 77 -6.49 7.32 -10.38
C ALA A 77 -6.79 8.21 -11.61
N GLY A 78 -7.28 7.60 -12.68
CA GLY A 78 -7.75 8.31 -13.88
C GLY A 78 -9.11 8.95 -13.67
#